data_AF-S2ZW56-F1
#
_entry.id   AF-S2ZW56-F1
#
_cell.length_a   1.000
_cell.length_b   1.000
_cell.length_c   1.000
_cell.angle_alpha   90.00
_cell.angle_beta   90.00
_cell.angle_gamma   90.00
#
_symmetry.space_group_name_H-M   'P 1'
#
loop_
_entity.id
_entity.type
_entity.pdbx_description
1 polymer ?
#
loop_
_entity_poly.entity_id
_entity_poly.type
_entity_poly.pdbx_seq_one_letter_code
_entity_poly.pdbx_strand_id
1 'polypeptide(L)'
;MGYVVGNWSTGTEFEVEKPYRQSDFGHNFYAGQTLVLDGRVTPFAWMGDFSHPIESQEWGWSGQLALPRDLGLNAELELTTTPILELAQLRGASHELGTVPLQAGGHPPHLRCAGC
;
A
#
# COMPACT_ATOMS: atom_id res chain seq x y z
N MET A 1 11.83 -0.04 -0.99
CA MET A 1 11.96 1.37 -0.54
C MET A 1 11.83 1.43 0.98
N GLY A 2 12.40 2.43 1.65
CA GLY A 2 12.22 2.60 3.09
C GLY A 2 12.41 4.03 3.57
N TYR A 3 12.33 4.21 4.89
CA TYR A 3 12.35 5.50 5.55
C TYR A 3 13.15 5.43 6.85
N VAL A 4 13.59 6.60 7.32
CA VAL A 4 14.10 6.84 8.68
C VAL A 4 13.25 7.94 9.32
N VAL A 5 13.22 7.98 10.64
CA VAL A 5 12.57 9.07 11.40
C VAL A 5 13.62 9.77 12.24
N GLY A 6 13.53 11.08 12.34
CA GLY A 6 14.57 11.90 12.97
C GLY A 6 14.22 13.37 12.95
N ASN A 7 15.16 14.18 13.43
CA ASN A 7 14.99 15.60 13.62
C ASN A 7 15.88 16.36 12.65
N TRP A 8 15.39 17.51 12.18
CA TRP A 8 16.14 18.38 11.30
C TRP A 8 15.83 19.83 11.57
N SER A 9 16.87 20.66 11.48
CA SER A 9 16.76 22.11 11.53
C SER A 9 17.57 22.72 10.39
N THR A 10 17.17 23.91 9.94
CA THR A 10 17.83 24.56 8.80
C THR A 10 19.31 24.80 9.10
N GLY A 11 20.18 24.32 8.21
CA GLY A 11 21.63 24.47 8.34
C GLY A 11 22.32 23.34 9.13
N THR A 12 21.57 22.37 9.66
CA THR A 12 22.13 21.17 10.30
C THR A 12 21.98 19.93 9.44
N GLU A 13 22.72 18.88 9.78
CA GLU A 13 22.47 17.53 9.29
C GLU A 13 21.14 17.00 9.87
N PHE A 14 20.58 15.98 9.21
CA PHE A 14 19.44 15.23 9.71
C PHE A 14 19.91 14.23 10.79
N GLU A 15 19.35 14.33 11.99
CA GLU A 15 19.68 13.46 13.11
C GLU A 15 18.68 12.29 13.19
N VAL A 16 19.14 11.07 12.93
CA VAL A 16 18.30 9.87 12.91
C VAL A 16 17.93 9.44 14.34
N GLU A 17 16.63 9.33 14.62
CA GLU A 17 16.07 8.85 15.90
C GLU A 17 15.63 7.38 15.82
N LYS A 18 15.11 6.95 14.67
CA LYS A 18 14.70 5.56 14.42
C LYS A 18 15.48 4.97 13.25
N PRO A 19 15.91 3.69 13.35
CA PRO A 19 16.66 3.04 12.28
C PRO A 19 15.82 2.93 11.01
N TYR A 20 16.49 2.65 9.89
CA TYR A 20 15.83 2.40 8.62
C TYR A 20 14.77 1.29 8.75
N ARG A 21 13.60 1.54 8.15
CA ARG A 21 12.51 0.57 8.05
C ARG A 21 11.97 0.51 6.63
N GLN A 22 11.49 -0.66 6.26
CA GLN A 22 10.80 -0.85 4.99
C GLN A 22 9.45 -0.12 5.02
N SER A 23 9.15 0.60 3.95
CA SER A 23 7.92 1.40 3.81
C SER A 23 6.73 0.59 3.28
N ASP A 24 7.01 -0.51 2.59
CA ASP A 24 6.03 -1.44 2.03
C ASP A 24 6.66 -2.83 1.97
N PHE A 25 6.02 -3.84 2.57
CA PHE A 25 6.55 -5.21 2.68
C PHE A 25 6.22 -6.10 1.47
N GLY A 26 5.60 -5.56 0.42
CA GLY A 26 5.29 -6.28 -0.80
C GLY A 26 6.54 -6.57 -1.66
N HIS A 27 6.41 -7.56 -2.54
CA HIS A 27 7.48 -7.95 -3.47
C HIS A 27 7.84 -6.84 -4.46
N ASN A 28 6.85 -6.05 -4.89
CA ASN A 28 7.00 -5.05 -5.95
C ASN A 28 6.57 -3.67 -5.44
N PHE A 29 7.49 -2.91 -4.86
CA PHE A 29 7.28 -1.53 -4.43
C PHE A 29 8.60 -0.73 -4.37
N TYR A 30 8.80 0.15 -5.35
CA TYR A 30 10.07 0.87 -5.52
C TYR A 30 9.90 2.27 -6.11
N ALA A 31 10.97 3.09 -6.00
CA ALA A 31 11.06 4.43 -6.57
C ALA A 31 9.90 5.37 -6.19
N GLY A 32 9.51 5.36 -4.92
CA GLY A 32 8.42 6.21 -4.45
C GLY A 32 8.77 7.69 -4.40
N GLN A 33 7.79 8.52 -4.77
CA GLN A 33 7.83 9.97 -4.65
C GLN A 33 6.55 10.45 -3.96
N THR A 34 6.65 11.47 -3.10
CA THR A 34 5.51 12.03 -2.37
C THR A 34 4.99 13.30 -3.02
N LEU A 35 3.67 13.45 -2.99
CA LEU A 35 2.95 14.72 -3.20
C LEU A 35 2.49 15.24 -1.84
N VAL A 36 2.66 16.54 -1.60
CA VAL A 36 2.13 17.21 -0.39
C VAL A 36 1.05 18.18 -0.83
N LEU A 37 -0.17 17.98 -0.35
CA LEU A 37 -1.32 18.83 -0.66
C LEU A 37 -2.28 18.85 0.53
N ASP A 38 -2.73 20.04 0.92
CA ASP A 38 -3.71 20.26 2.00
C ASP A 38 -3.37 19.52 3.31
N GLY A 39 -2.07 19.49 3.66
CA GLY A 39 -1.55 18.85 4.88
C GLY A 39 -1.43 17.32 4.80
N ARG A 40 -1.77 16.71 3.66
CA ARG A 40 -1.59 15.27 3.40
C ARG A 40 -0.28 15.02 2.66
N VAL A 41 0.36 13.91 2.98
CA VAL A 41 1.55 13.41 2.27
C VAL A 41 1.19 12.09 1.61
N THR A 42 1.16 12.08 0.28
CA THR A 42 0.67 10.93 -0.50
C THR A 42 1.78 10.39 -1.40
N PRO A 43 2.36 9.20 -1.12
CA PRO A 43 3.30 8.54 -2.00
C PRO A 43 2.63 7.94 -3.24
N PHE A 44 3.36 8.02 -4.34
CA PHE A 44 3.19 7.23 -5.55
C PHE A 44 4.47 6.44 -5.77
N ALA A 45 4.36 5.13 -5.95
CA ALA A 45 5.51 4.26 -6.14
C ALA A 45 5.22 3.24 -7.23
N TRP A 46 6.27 2.84 -7.92
CA TRP A 46 6.20 1.87 -8.99
C TRP A 46 6.14 0.45 -8.44
N MET A 47 5.17 -0.31 -8.95
CA MET A 47 5.04 -1.75 -8.77
C MET A 47 5.47 -2.42 -10.08
N GLY A 48 6.72 -2.88 -10.10
CA GLY A 48 7.26 -3.72 -11.14
C GLY A 48 8.42 -4.54 -10.60
N ASP A 49 8.87 -5.48 -11.41
CA ASP A 49 9.94 -6.41 -11.09
C ASP A 49 11.17 -6.09 -11.96
N PHE A 50 12.35 -6.25 -11.39
CA PHE A 50 13.63 -6.05 -12.08
C PHE A 50 14.29 -7.38 -12.51
N SER A 51 13.90 -8.48 -11.88
CA SER A 51 14.61 -9.75 -11.86
C SER A 51 13.87 -10.85 -12.63
N HIS A 52 12.54 -10.79 -12.66
CA HIS A 52 11.72 -11.80 -13.34
C HIS A 52 10.94 -11.21 -14.51
N PRO A 53 10.65 -12.01 -15.56
CA PRO A 53 9.66 -11.63 -16.56
C PRO A 53 8.33 -11.31 -15.88
N ILE A 54 7.70 -10.22 -16.31
CA ILE A 54 6.38 -9.83 -15.82
C ILE A 54 5.37 -10.25 -16.86
N GLU A 55 4.39 -11.08 -16.49
CA GLU A 55 3.42 -11.68 -17.41
C GLU A 55 2.64 -10.61 -18.21
N SER A 56 2.44 -9.42 -17.64
CA SER A 56 1.80 -8.31 -18.33
C SER A 56 2.54 -7.88 -19.62
N GLN A 57 3.85 -8.13 -19.71
CA GLN A 57 4.67 -7.79 -20.86
C GLN A 57 4.21 -8.54 -22.12
N GLU A 58 3.71 -9.77 -21.99
CA GLU A 58 3.12 -10.53 -23.10
C GLU A 58 1.86 -9.85 -23.66
N TRP A 59 1.21 -9.02 -22.85
CA TRP A 59 0.04 -8.22 -23.19
C TRP A 59 0.40 -6.76 -23.56
N GLY A 60 1.69 -6.46 -23.76
CA GLY A 60 2.15 -5.18 -24.29
C GLY A 60 2.29 -4.05 -23.26
N TRP A 61 2.24 -4.34 -21.96
CA TRP A 61 2.43 -3.33 -20.91
C TRP A 61 3.23 -3.88 -19.72
N SER A 62 3.91 -3.01 -18.96
CA SER A 62 4.72 -3.48 -17.83
C SER A 62 4.80 -2.44 -16.72
N GLY A 63 4.49 -2.90 -15.50
CA GLY A 63 4.47 -2.08 -14.31
C GLY A 63 3.21 -1.23 -14.18
N GLN A 64 2.93 -0.86 -12.93
CA GLN A 64 1.85 0.05 -12.56
C GLN A 64 2.29 0.91 -11.37
N LEU A 65 1.49 1.91 -11.01
CA LEU A 65 1.66 2.59 -9.74
C LEU A 65 0.85 1.87 -8.66
N ALA A 66 1.40 1.82 -7.45
CA ALA A 66 0.64 1.41 -6.28
C ALA A 66 -0.53 2.38 -6.03
N LEU A 67 -1.59 1.90 -5.39
CA LEU A 67 -2.68 2.76 -4.95
C LEU A 67 -2.15 3.88 -4.05
N PRO A 68 -2.62 5.13 -4.24
CA PRO A 68 -2.24 6.24 -3.40
C PRO A 68 -2.70 6.00 -1.96
N ARG A 69 -1.83 6.36 -1.02
CA ARG A 69 -2.04 6.22 0.42
C ARG A 69 -1.69 7.53 1.09
N ASP A 70 -2.39 7.91 2.15
CA ASP A 70 -1.93 8.96 3.05
C ASP A 70 -0.91 8.39 4.03
N LEU A 71 0.21 9.09 4.19
CA LEU A 71 1.21 8.81 5.21
C LEU A 71 0.84 9.50 6.51
N GLY A 72 1.02 8.79 7.61
CA GLY A 72 1.01 9.34 8.96
C GLY A 72 2.20 8.83 9.76
N LEU A 73 2.35 9.34 10.97
CA LEU A 73 3.33 8.87 11.94
C LEU A 73 2.60 8.61 13.26
N ASN A 74 2.67 7.38 13.77
CA ASN A 74 2.03 7.03 15.04
C ASN A 74 2.86 7.52 16.26
N ALA A 75 2.35 7.28 17.47
CA ALA A 75 3.01 7.69 18.71
C ALA A 75 4.37 6.99 18.92
N GLU A 76 4.59 5.85 18.28
CA GLU A 76 5.82 5.05 18.34
C GLU A 76 6.87 5.47 17.29
N LEU A 77 6.59 6.52 16.51
CA LEU A 77 7.40 6.99 15.38
C LEU A 77 7.57 5.92 14.30
N GLU A 78 6.46 5.30 13.93
CA GLU A 78 6.34 4.38 12.81
C GLU A 78 5.42 4.97 11.74
N LEU A 79 5.86 4.84 10.48
CA LEU A 79 5.09 5.30 9.34
C LEU A 79 3.82 4.47 9.21
N THR A 80 2.68 5.14 9.24
CA THR A 80 1.39 4.53 8.91
C THR A 80 1.03 4.86 7.46
N THR A 81 0.37 3.93 6.78
CA THR A 81 -0.12 4.14 5.42
C THR A 81 -1.58 3.73 5.35
N THR A 82 -2.44 4.63 4.89
CA THR A 82 -3.88 4.39 4.77
C THR A 82 -4.33 4.70 3.35
N PRO A 83 -5.11 3.85 2.65
CA PRO A 83 -5.64 4.20 1.34
C PRO A 83 -6.37 5.54 1.38
N ILE A 84 -6.13 6.41 0.40
CA ILE A 84 -6.78 7.72 0.39
C ILE A 84 -8.31 7.58 0.34
N LEU A 85 -9.03 8.52 0.94
CA LEU A 85 -10.50 8.48 1.04
C LEU A 85 -11.18 8.47 -0.34
N GLU A 86 -10.56 9.10 -1.34
CA GLU A 86 -11.05 9.19 -2.71
C GLU A 86 -11.22 7.81 -3.37
N LEU A 87 -10.45 6.80 -2.96
CA LEU A 87 -10.59 5.43 -3.45
C LEU A 87 -11.94 4.80 -3.07
N ALA A 88 -12.67 5.35 -2.11
CA ALA A 88 -14.03 4.91 -1.81
C ALA A 88 -14.98 5.06 -3.01
N GLN A 89 -14.71 5.99 -3.93
CA GLN A 89 -15.50 6.20 -5.15
C GLN A 89 -15.35 5.05 -6.16
N LEU A 90 -14.32 4.21 -6.03
CA LEU A 90 -14.12 3.03 -6.88
C LEU A 90 -14.93 1.81 -6.40
N ARG A 91 -15.61 1.90 -5.24
CA ARG A 91 -16.40 0.79 -4.71
C ARG A 91 -17.68 0.62 -5.54
N GLY A 92 -17.90 -0.60 -6.03
CA GLY A 92 -19.16 -1.03 -6.64
C GLY A 92 -20.18 -1.50 -5.59
N ALA A 93 -20.99 -2.49 -5.94
CA ALA A 93 -21.91 -3.11 -5.00
C ALA A 93 -21.16 -3.78 -3.83
N SER A 94 -21.62 -3.54 -2.60
CA SER A 94 -21.12 -4.22 -1.41
C SER A 94 -21.81 -5.57 -1.23
N HIS A 95 -21.02 -6.59 -0.89
CA HIS A 95 -21.51 -7.92 -0.54
C HIS A 95 -21.09 -8.24 0.90
N GLU A 96 -22.02 -8.15 1.84
CA GLU A 96 -21.78 -8.43 3.26
C GLU A 96 -21.91 -9.92 3.55
N LEU A 97 -20.83 -10.55 4.02
CA LEU A 97 -20.81 -12.00 4.28
C LEU A 97 -21.27 -12.38 5.70
N GLY A 98 -21.40 -11.40 6.61
CA GLY A 98 -21.69 -11.66 8.01
C GLY A 98 -20.62 -12.54 8.69
N THR A 99 -21.02 -13.30 9.71
CA THR A 99 -20.13 -14.24 10.40
C THR A 99 -19.97 -15.52 9.60
N VAL A 100 -18.74 -15.83 9.17
CA VAL A 100 -18.41 -17.06 8.43
C VAL A 100 -17.70 -18.04 9.38
N PRO A 101 -18.36 -19.11 9.85
CA PRO A 101 -17.71 -20.11 10.69
C PRO A 101 -16.71 -20.95 9.87
N LEU A 102 -15.50 -21.10 10.37
CA LEU A 102 -14.51 -22.03 9.79
C LEU A 102 -14.78 -23.43 10.32
N GLN A 103 -14.98 -24.39 9.43
CA GLN A 103 -15.04 -25.81 9.77
C GLN A 103 -13.72 -26.48 9.43
N ALA A 104 -13.12 -27.18 10.39
CA ALA A 104 -11.97 -28.04 10.12
C ALA A 104 -12.42 -29.24 9.26
N GLY A 105 -11.86 -29.37 8.05
CA GLY A 105 -12.03 -30.55 7.21
C GLY A 105 -13.28 -30.60 6.31
N GLY A 106 -14.04 -29.51 6.16
CA GLY A 106 -15.16 -29.42 5.22
C GLY A 106 -14.75 -28.83 3.86
N HIS A 107 -15.29 -29.37 2.76
CA HIS A 107 -15.22 -28.71 1.45
C HIS A 107 -15.82 -27.30 1.61
N PRO A 108 -15.15 -26.22 1.16
CA PRO A 108 -15.68 -24.87 1.33
C PRO A 108 -17.08 -24.79 0.71
N PRO A 109 -18.06 -24.18 1.41
CA PRO A 109 -19.36 -23.92 0.81
C PRO A 109 -19.13 -23.07 -0.43
N HIS A 110 -19.64 -23.52 -1.59
CA HIS A 110 -19.64 -22.71 -2.79
C HIS A 110 -20.54 -21.51 -2.54
N LEU A 111 -19.94 -20.35 -2.27
CA LEU A 111 -20.63 -19.07 -2.32
C LEU A 111 -21.09 -18.87 -3.76
N ARG A 112 -22.36 -19.17 -4.03
CA ARG A 112 -23.00 -18.78 -5.29
C ARG A 112 -23.41 -17.33 -5.15
N CYS A 113 -22.86 -16.46 -6.00
CA CYS A 113 -23.46 -15.15 -6.23
C CYS A 113 -24.92 -15.36 -6.67
N ALA A 114 -25.87 -14.80 -5.94
CA ALA A 114 -27.24 -14.73 -6.42
C ALA A 114 -27.30 -13.67 -7.52
N GLY A 115 -27.33 -14.10 -8.80
CA GLY A 115 -27.63 -13.21 -9.94
C GLY A 115 -26.64 -13.19 -11.11
N CYS A 116 -25.73 -14.16 -11.25
CA CYS A 116 -25.00 -14.40 -12.50
C CYS A 116 -25.49 -15.66 -13.24
#